data_AF-X1U621-F1
#
_entry.id   AF-X1U621-F1
#
_cell.length_a   1.000
_cell.length_b   1.000
_cell.length_c   1.000
_cell.angle_alpha   90.00
_cell.angle_beta   90.00
_cell.angle_gamma   90.00
#
_symmetry.space_group_name_H-M   'P 1'
#
loop_
_entity.id
_entity.type
_entity.pdbx_description
1 polymer ?
#
loop_
_entity_poly.entity_id
_entity_poly.type
_entity_poly.pdbx_seq_one_letter_code
_entity_poly.pdbx_strand_id
1 'polypeptide(L)'
;MLKHITNQPIEDIKRIISNKNFLRYTPNTITDHEKLLIHLFDIKNKGFAVCDEELEEGIKAIAAPIKNINGKTIASVTITGLSKRM
;
A
#
# COMPACT_ATOMS: atom_id res chain seq x y z
N MET A 1 -0.84 -0.41 6.85
CA MET A 1 -0.07 -1.67 6.96
C MET A 1 0.78 -1.98 5.73
N LEU A 2 0.40 -1.54 4.52
CA LEU A 2 1.06 -1.95 3.25
C LEU A 2 2.34 -1.18 2.88
N LYS A 3 2.71 -0.12 3.62
CA LYS A 3 3.73 0.86 3.21
C LYS A 3 5.19 0.40 3.36
N HIS A 4 5.44 -0.68 4.11
CA HIS A 4 6.79 -1.21 4.39
C HIS A 4 7.14 -2.48 3.61
N ILE A 5 6.15 -3.12 2.98
CA ILE A 5 6.30 -4.45 2.37
C ILE A 5 6.68 -4.35 0.88
N THR A 6 6.40 -3.22 0.22
CA THR A 6 6.63 -3.00 -1.22
C THR A 6 8.08 -3.16 -1.69
N ASN A 7 9.05 -3.12 -0.77
CA ASN A 7 10.48 -3.24 -1.08
C ASN A 7 11.10 -4.58 -0.62
N GLN A 8 10.27 -5.57 -0.28
CA GLN A 8 10.70 -6.94 0.04
C GLN A 8 10.65 -7.84 -1.20
N PRO A 9 11.41 -8.96 -1.22
CA PRO A 9 11.25 -10.02 -2.21
C PRO A 9 9.80 -10.49 -2.30
N ILE A 10 9.32 -10.81 -3.51
CA ILE A 10 7.91 -11.17 -3.74
C ILE A 10 7.49 -12.41 -2.95
N GLU A 11 8.44 -13.30 -2.67
CA GLU A 11 8.28 -14.50 -1.84
C GLU A 11 7.96 -14.14 -0.38
N ASP A 12 8.63 -13.13 0.17
CA ASP A 12 8.37 -12.63 1.51
C ASP A 12 7.01 -11.96 1.58
N ILE A 13 6.66 -11.17 0.55
CA ILE A 13 5.34 -10.53 0.46
C ILE A 13 4.23 -11.61 0.42
N LYS A 14 4.38 -12.62 -0.44
CA LYS A 14 3.43 -13.73 -0.54
C LYS A 14 3.28 -14.47 0.79
N ARG A 15 4.39 -14.73 1.49
CA ARG A 15 4.39 -15.36 2.83
C ARG A 15 3.67 -14.50 3.88
N ILE A 16 3.86 -13.18 3.86
CA ILE A 16 3.19 -12.26 4.80
C ILE A 16 1.68 -12.20 4.53
N ILE A 17 1.29 -12.21 3.25
CA ILE A 17 -0.10 -12.09 2.82
C ILE A 17 -0.86 -13.41 3.02
N SER A 18 -0.25 -14.56 2.72
CA SER A 18 -0.91 -15.88 2.77
C SER A 18 -1.45 -16.24 4.15
N ASN A 19 -0.84 -15.71 5.21
CA ASN A 19 -1.20 -16.01 6.59
C ASN A 19 -2.14 -14.96 7.20
N LYS A 20 -2.70 -14.05 6.39
CA LYS A 20 -3.57 -12.96 6.86
C LYS A 20 -4.97 -13.02 6.25
N ASN A 21 -5.94 -12.94 7.14
CA ASN A 21 -7.32 -12.61 6.78
C ASN A 21 -7.44 -11.09 6.65
N PHE A 22 -7.86 -10.61 5.48
CA PHE A 22 -8.13 -9.20 5.26
C PHE A 22 -9.57 -8.88 5.63
N LEU A 23 -9.73 -8.02 6.65
CA LEU A 23 -11.02 -7.44 6.99
C LEU A 23 -11.36 -6.38 5.94
N ARG A 24 -12.63 -6.39 5.52
CA ARG A 24 -13.19 -5.33 4.68
C ARG A 24 -13.64 -4.18 5.59
N TYR A 25 -13.07 -2.99 5.39
CA TYR A 25 -13.47 -1.78 6.12
C TYR A 25 -14.44 -0.93 5.30
N THR A 26 -14.24 -0.88 3.99
CA THR A 26 -15.04 -0.12 3.03
C THR A 26 -15.27 -0.96 1.76
N PRO A 27 -16.12 -0.51 0.82
CA PRO A 27 -16.25 -1.17 -0.50
C PRO A 27 -14.92 -1.24 -1.28
N ASN A 28 -14.03 -0.27 -1.07
CA ASN A 28 -12.73 -0.16 -1.76
C ASN A 28 -11.61 -0.97 -1.09
N THR A 29 -11.79 -1.50 0.12
CA THR A 29 -10.75 -2.30 0.78
C THR A 29 -10.34 -3.51 -0.08
N ILE A 30 -9.06 -3.57 -0.44
CA ILE A 30 -8.48 -4.73 -1.12
C ILE A 30 -8.46 -5.91 -0.15
N THR A 31 -9.28 -6.92 -0.43
CA THR A 31 -9.41 -8.15 0.38
C THR A 31 -8.90 -9.39 -0.34
N ASP A 32 -8.59 -9.27 -1.63
CA ASP A 32 -8.09 -10.35 -2.46
C ASP A 32 -6.55 -10.31 -2.54
N HIS A 33 -5.91 -11.46 -2.36
CA HIS A 33 -4.46 -11.58 -2.34
C HIS A 33 -3.81 -11.25 -3.69
N GLU A 34 -4.40 -11.66 -4.81
CA GLU A 34 -3.86 -11.40 -6.14
C GLU A 34 -3.99 -9.92 -6.52
N LYS A 35 -5.15 -9.31 -6.26
CA LYS A 35 -5.36 -7.87 -6.43
C LYS A 35 -4.36 -7.06 -5.61
N LEU A 36 -4.06 -7.51 -4.40
CA LEU A 36 -3.06 -6.85 -3.57
C LEU A 36 -1.65 -6.94 -4.19
N LEU A 37 -1.27 -8.10 -4.73
CA LEU A 37 0.02 -8.27 -5.40
C LEU A 37 0.14 -7.37 -6.64
N ILE A 38 -0.91 -7.29 -7.46
CA ILE A 38 -0.98 -6.39 -8.61
C ILE A 38 -0.82 -4.93 -8.16
N HIS A 39 -1.55 -4.54 -7.11
CA HIS A 39 -1.46 -3.19 -6.57
C HIS A 39 -0.05 -2.86 -6.04
N LEU A 40 0.62 -3.80 -5.36
CA LEU A 40 2.00 -3.63 -4.90
C LEU A 40 3.00 -3.50 -6.05
N PHE A 41 2.79 -4.23 -7.15
CA PHE A 41 3.60 -4.10 -8.36
C PHE A 41 3.46 -2.71 -8.99
N ASP A 42 2.23 -2.23 -9.08
CA ASP A 42 1.90 -0.87 -9.52
C ASP A 42 2.59 0.20 -8.67
N ILE A 43 2.55 0.06 -7.34
CA ILE A 43 3.25 0.96 -6.42
C ILE A 43 4.74 0.98 -6.68
N LYS A 44 5.34 -0.20 -6.91
CA LYS A 44 6.78 -0.31 -7.19
C LYS A 44 7.16 0.41 -8.48
N ASN A 45 6.33 0.34 -9.51
CA ASN A 45 6.56 1.04 -10.79
C ASN A 45 6.32 2.55 -10.68
N LYS A 46 5.26 2.97 -9.97
CA LYS A 46 4.89 4.38 -9.80
C LYS A 46 5.80 5.12 -8.82
N GLY A 47 6.39 4.40 -7.87
CA GLY A 47 7.22 4.98 -6.80
C GLY A 47 6.41 5.59 -5.64
N PHE A 48 5.08 5.46 -5.64
CA PHE A 48 4.19 5.90 -4.57
C PHE A 48 2.95 5.00 -4.49
N ALA A 49 2.29 5.02 -3.34
CA ALA A 49 1.03 4.32 -3.08
C ALA A 49 -0.11 5.30 -2.89
N VAL A 50 -1.29 4.92 -3.38
CA VAL A 50 -2.55 5.64 -3.17
C VAL A 50 -3.46 4.72 -2.38
N CYS A 51 -3.89 5.18 -1.22
CA CYS A 51 -4.97 4.59 -0.45
C CYS A 51 -6.25 5.31 -0.83
N ASP A 52 -7.10 4.65 -1.61
CA ASP A 52 -8.32 5.25 -2.15
C ASP A 52 -9.54 4.79 -1.35
N GLU A 53 -9.80 5.48 -0.23
CA GLU A 53 -10.95 5.21 0.63
C GLU A 53 -10.99 3.76 1.14
N GLU A 54 -9.83 3.10 1.25
CA GLU A 54 -9.73 1.68 1.62
C GLU A 54 -9.95 1.43 3.11
N LEU A 55 -9.77 2.45 3.96
CA LEU A 55 -9.91 2.36 5.41
C LEU A 55 -11.15 3.11 5.91
N GLU A 56 -11.43 4.27 5.33
CA GLU A 56 -12.56 5.13 5.69
C GLU A 56 -13.07 5.82 4.42
N GLU A 57 -14.38 5.77 4.20
CA GLU A 57 -15.01 6.45 3.06
C GLU A 57 -14.85 7.97 3.18
N GLY A 58 -14.60 8.64 2.06
CA GLY A 58 -14.34 10.07 2.03
C GLY A 58 -12.91 10.48 2.44
N ILE A 59 -12.01 9.53 2.76
CA ILE A 59 -10.59 9.80 3.07
C ILE A 59 -9.67 9.14 2.06
N LYS A 60 -8.79 9.93 1.44
CA LYS A 60 -7.69 9.41 0.61
C LYS A 60 -6.34 9.71 1.24
N ALA A 61 -5.35 8.89 0.91
CA ALA A 61 -3.98 9.16 1.29
C ALA A 61 -3.00 8.78 0.18
N ILE A 62 -1.94 9.57 0.04
CA ILE A 62 -0.82 9.28 -0.87
C ILE A 62 0.43 9.09 -0.02
N ALA A 63 1.20 8.03 -0.31
CA ALA A 63 2.42 7.71 0.42
C ALA A 63 3.60 7.48 -0.53
N ALA A 64 4.75 8.03 -0.20
CA ALA A 64 5.99 7.83 -0.95
C ALA A 64 7.09 7.25 -0.04
N PRO A 65 7.93 6.33 -0.54
CA PRO A 65 9.02 5.75 0.23
C PRO A 65 10.20 6.71 0.33
N ILE A 66 10.83 6.75 1.50
CA ILE A 66 12.13 7.39 1.73
C ILE A 66 13.18 6.29 1.63
N LYS A 67 14.11 6.42 0.68
CA LYS A 67 15.13 5.42 0.39
C LYS A 67 16.50 5.88 0.89
N ASN A 68 17.31 4.94 1.38
CA ASN A 68 18.71 5.20 1.67
C ASN A 68 19.57 5.18 0.38
N ILE A 69 20.88 5.41 0.53
CA ILE A 69 21.83 5.42 -0.60
C ILE A 69 21.89 4.10 -1.38
N ASN A 70 21.55 2.98 -0.75
CA ASN A 70 21.50 1.67 -1.40
C ASN A 70 20.14 1.38 -2.06
N GLY A 71 19.25 2.38 -2.15
CA GLY A 71 17.90 2.23 -2.71
C GLY A 71 16.92 1.45 -1.82
N LYS A 72 17.31 1.08 -0.59
CA LYS A 72 16.44 0.39 0.36
C LYS A 72 15.47 1.39 0.98
N THR A 73 14.19 1.07 0.97
CA THR A 73 13.17 1.85 1.68
C THR A 73 13.39 1.74 3.19
N ILE A 74 13.57 2.89 3.86
CA ILE A 74 13.84 2.99 5.30
C ILE A 74 12.75 3.73 6.07
N ALA A 75 11.93 4.53 5.37
CA ALA A 75 10.78 5.21 5.93
C ALA A 75 9.76 5.51 4.83
N SER A 76 8.63 6.12 5.16
CA SER A 76 7.66 6.61 4.20
C SER A 76 7.03 7.91 4.68
N VAL A 77 6.84 8.86 3.79
CA VAL A 77 6.01 10.04 4.03
C VAL A 77 4.59 9.77 3.54
N THR A 78 3.57 10.30 4.22
CA THR A 78 2.17 10.16 3.82
C THR A 78 1.45 11.47 4.02
N ILE A 79 0.63 11.83 3.05
CA ILE A 79 -0.35 12.92 3.15
C ILE A 79 -1.74 12.29 3.08
N THR A 80 -2.60 12.65 4.03
CA THR A 80 -3.98 12.20 4.11
C THR A 80 -4.90 13.41 4.01
N GLY A 81 -6.02 13.28 3.29
CA GLY A 81 -6.97 14.36 3.11
C GLY A 81 -8.36 13.85 2.75
N LEU A 82 -9.31 14.79 2.71
CA LEU A 82 -10.66 14.51 2.22
C LEU A 82 -10.61 14.17 0.74
N SER A 83 -11.26 13.07 0.35
CA SER A 83 -11.36 12.57 -1.02
C SER A 83 -11.76 13.65 -2.03
N LYS A 84 -12.69 14.54 -1.63
CA LYS A 84 -13.16 15.67 -2.44
C LYS A 84 -12.09 16.73 -2.77
N ARG A 85 -10.91 16.68 -2.13
CA ARG A 85 -9.83 17.69 -2.24
C ARG A 85 -8.53 17.11 -2.81
N MET A 86 -8.51 15.83 -3.19
CA MET A 86 -7.34 15.12 -3.70
C MET A 86 -7.54 14.64 -5.13
#